data_AF-A0ABD5VGV0-F1
#
_entry.id   AF-A0ABD5VGV0-F1
#
_cell.length_a   1.000
_cell.length_b   1.000
_cell.length_c   1.000
_cell.angle_alpha   90.00
_cell.angle_beta   90.00
_cell.angle_gamma   90.00
#
_symmetry.space_group_name_H-M   'P 1'
#
loop_
_entity.id
_entity.type
_entity.pdbx_description
1 polymer ?
#
loop_
_entity_poly.entity_id
_entity_poly.type
_entity_poly.pdbx_seq_one_letter_code
_entity_poly.pdbx_strand_id
1 'polypeptide(L)'
;MSRRAFHRRRRRTVVVAVGRDRTLYAYDRRIAGRTLRFRQTPEDGVVRAGGSRWRVATGDALDGPYAGKRLASAADGSQLYWAAWLQFHPDTTVYGID
;
A
#
# COMPACT_ATOMS: atom_id res chain seq x y z
N MET A 1 -32.78 7.63 19.17
CA MET A 1 -31.89 8.33 18.21
C MET A 1 -30.44 7.97 18.52
N SER A 2 -29.83 7.07 17.74
CA SER A 2 -28.43 6.65 17.94
C SER A 2 -27.51 7.49 17.07
N ARG A 3 -26.62 8.28 17.69
CA ARG A 3 -25.57 9.05 16.99
C ARG A 3 -24.56 8.05 16.43
N ARG A 4 -24.54 7.86 15.11
CA ARG A 4 -23.42 7.21 14.43
C ARG A 4 -22.18 8.07 14.62
N ALA A 5 -21.29 7.64 15.50
CA ALA A 5 -19.96 8.24 15.63
C ALA A 5 -19.21 8.00 14.32
N PHE A 6 -19.15 9.02 13.47
CA PHE A 6 -18.20 9.07 12.36
C PHE A 6 -16.80 9.06 12.96
N HIS A 7 -16.21 7.86 13.07
CA HIS A 7 -14.77 7.74 13.24
C HIS A 7 -14.15 8.48 12.07
N ARG A 8 -13.49 9.60 12.35
CA ARG A 8 -12.69 10.34 11.38
C ARG A 8 -11.59 9.38 10.91
N ARG A 9 -11.88 8.56 9.89
CA ARG A 9 -10.94 7.62 9.29
C ARG A 9 -9.73 8.47 8.87
N ARG A 10 -8.64 8.38 9.63
CA ARG A 10 -7.40 9.02 9.21
C ARG A 10 -7.09 8.44 7.83
N ARG A 11 -6.89 9.31 6.84
CA ARG A 11 -6.58 8.89 5.46
C ARG A 11 -5.26 8.11 5.49
N ARG A 12 -5.32 6.80 5.64
CA ARG A 12 -4.17 5.90 5.50
C ARG A 12 -3.71 5.99 4.06
N THR A 13 -2.44 6.29 3.87
CA THR A 13 -1.90 6.44 2.53
C THR A 13 -1.15 5.18 2.23
N VAL A 14 -1.72 4.37 1.35
CA VAL A 14 -1.25 3.03 1.08
C VAL A 14 -0.39 3.02 -0.17
N VAL A 15 0.60 2.14 -0.20
CA VAL A 15 1.25 1.67 -1.43
C VAL A 15 0.89 0.20 -1.60
N VAL A 16 0.56 -0.18 -2.84
CA VAL A 16 0.34 -1.58 -3.22
C VAL A 16 1.45 -1.99 -4.17
N ALA A 17 1.99 -3.18 -3.97
CA ALA A 17 3.02 -3.77 -4.81
C ALA A 17 2.72 -5.26 -5.06
N VAL A 18 3.15 -5.76 -6.20
CA VAL A 18 3.07 -7.18 -6.56
C VAL A 18 4.41 -7.82 -6.22
N GLY A 19 4.40 -8.87 -5.41
CA GLY A 19 5.59 -9.66 -5.14
C GLY A 19 5.87 -10.71 -6.22
N ARG A 20 6.99 -11.41 -6.09
CA ARG A 20 7.44 -12.45 -7.04
C ARG A 20 6.44 -13.59 -7.20
N ASP A 21 5.76 -13.95 -6.12
CA ASP A 21 4.70 -14.96 -6.05
C ASP A 21 3.35 -14.47 -6.60
N ARG A 22 3.32 -13.26 -7.20
CA ARG A 22 2.12 -12.54 -7.64
C ARG A 22 1.16 -12.20 -6.50
N THR A 23 1.61 -12.30 -5.25
CA THR A 23 0.86 -11.85 -4.09
C THR A 23 0.83 -10.32 -4.06
N LEU A 24 -0.34 -9.77 -3.76
CA LEU A 24 -0.51 -8.34 -3.53
C LEU A 24 -0.14 -8.01 -2.08
N TYR A 25 0.81 -7.09 -1.93
CA TYR A 25 1.22 -6.54 -0.65
C TYR A 25 0.78 -5.08 -0.54
N ALA A 26 0.26 -4.70 0.62
CA ALA A 26 -0.21 -3.35 0.90
C ALA A 26 0.40 -2.85 2.22
N TYR A 27 0.92 -1.62 2.21
CA TYR A 27 1.56 -1.02 3.37
C TYR A 27 1.15 0.45 3.56
N ASP A 28 1.07 0.92 4.80
CA ASP A 28 1.07 2.37 5.06
C ASP A 28 2.44 2.92 4.66
N ARG A 29 2.45 3.82 3.69
CA ARG A 29 3.68 4.40 3.14
C ARG A 29 4.25 5.52 4.02
N ARG A 30 3.66 5.75 5.20
CA ARG A 30 4.17 6.70 6.19
C ARG A 30 5.15 6.05 7.14
N ILE A 31 6.28 6.72 7.33
CA ILE A 31 7.26 6.38 8.36
C ILE A 31 7.79 7.65 9.00
N ALA A 32 7.87 7.67 10.33
CA ALA A 32 8.34 8.84 11.10
C ALA A 32 7.68 10.17 10.67
N GLY A 33 6.36 10.16 10.43
CA GLY A 33 5.59 11.33 10.01
C GLY A 33 5.75 11.74 8.54
N ARG A 34 6.65 11.10 7.78
CA ARG A 34 6.88 11.39 6.35
C ARG A 34 6.16 10.38 5.48
N THR A 35 5.52 10.87 4.43
CA THR A 35 4.90 10.01 3.41
C THR A 35 5.93 9.71 2.33
N LEU A 36 6.32 8.44 2.18
CA LEU A 36 7.31 8.05 1.18
C LEU A 36 6.68 7.85 -0.20
N ARG A 37 7.46 8.16 -1.25
CA ARG A 37 7.11 7.87 -2.64
C ARG A 37 7.95 6.70 -3.12
N PHE A 38 7.29 5.55 -3.29
CA PHE A 38 7.91 4.33 -3.78
C PHE A 38 8.06 4.35 -5.30
N ARG A 39 9.12 3.69 -5.79
CA ARG A 39 9.37 3.40 -7.20
C ARG A 39 9.87 1.98 -7.34
N GLN A 40 9.51 1.34 -8.45
CA GLN A 40 10.06 0.05 -8.85
C GLN A 40 11.57 0.17 -9.04
N THR A 41 12.27 -0.93 -8.80
CA THR A 41 13.69 -1.07 -9.15
C THR A 41 13.85 -2.24 -10.14
N PRO A 42 15.01 -2.38 -10.81
CA PRO A 42 15.30 -3.55 -11.62
C PRO A 42 15.47 -4.83 -10.78
N GLU A 43 15.73 -4.70 -9.48
CA GLU A 43 15.87 -5.82 -8.56
C GLU A 43 14.48 -6.36 -8.18
N ASP A 44 14.26 -7.63 -8.48
CA ASP A 44 12.97 -8.26 -8.34
C ASP A 44 12.54 -8.34 -6.87
N GLY A 45 11.28 -7.98 -6.59
CA GLY A 45 10.76 -7.91 -5.22
C GLY A 45 11.35 -6.79 -4.34
N VAL A 46 12.05 -5.82 -4.94
CA VAL A 46 12.63 -4.66 -4.23
C VAL A 46 12.14 -3.35 -4.82
N VAL A 47 11.70 -2.45 -3.93
CA VAL A 47 11.28 -1.09 -4.27
C VAL A 47 12.14 -0.07 -3.54
N ARG A 48 12.27 1.14 -4.10
CA ARG A 48 13.06 2.23 -3.49
C ARG A 48 12.17 3.38 -3.07
N ALA A 49 12.41 3.90 -1.86
CA ALA A 49 11.74 5.09 -1.36
C ALA A 49 12.56 5.80 -0.27
N GLY A 50 12.55 7.14 -0.29
CA GLY A 50 13.16 7.94 0.77
C GLY A 50 14.67 7.71 0.98
N GLY A 51 15.37 7.20 -0.04
CA GLY A 51 16.80 6.87 0.04
C GLY A 51 17.11 5.43 0.45
N SER A 52 16.10 4.61 0.79
CA SER A 52 16.26 3.19 1.17
C SER A 52 15.66 2.25 0.13
N ARG A 53 16.23 1.05 0.01
CA ARG A 53 15.59 -0.11 -0.62
C ARG A 53 14.71 -0.85 0.39
N TRP A 54 13.62 -1.45 -0.10
CA TRP A 54 12.63 -2.13 0.72
C TRP A 54 12.23 -3.45 0.08
N ARG A 55 12.18 -4.52 0.89
CA ARG A 55 11.68 -5.83 0.46
C ARG A 55 10.15 -5.79 0.38
N VAL A 56 9.60 -6.06 -0.80
CA VAL A 56 8.14 -6.03 -1.04
C VAL A 56 7.39 -7.03 -0.16
N ALA A 57 7.93 -8.25 0.00
CA ALA A 57 7.22 -9.32 0.70
C ALA A 57 7.06 -9.07 2.21
N THR A 58 7.97 -8.31 2.83
CA THR A 58 7.99 -8.12 4.29
C THR A 58 7.75 -6.68 4.72
N GLY A 59 8.05 -5.71 3.84
CA GLY A 59 8.03 -4.28 4.14
C GLY A 59 9.28 -3.81 4.89
N ASP A 60 10.34 -4.62 4.97
CA ASP A 60 11.58 -4.25 5.66
C ASP A 60 12.47 -3.37 4.79
N ALA A 61 13.04 -2.32 5.38
CA ALA A 61 14.11 -1.56 4.77
C ALA A 61 15.41 -2.37 4.80
N LEU A 62 16.00 -2.56 3.63
CA LEU A 62 17.23 -3.32 3.43
C LEU A 62 18.48 -2.50 3.76
N ASP A 63 18.41 -1.19 3.54
CA ASP A 63 19.55 -0.27 3.67
C ASP A 63 19.10 1.18 3.86
N GLY A 64 20.08 2.09 3.88
CA GLY A 64 19.88 3.53 3.85
C GLY A 64 19.29 4.10 5.14
N PRO A 65 18.68 5.31 5.07
CA PRO A 65 18.22 6.05 6.25
C PRO A 65 17.16 5.33 7.11
N TYR A 66 16.48 4.33 6.55
CA TYR A 66 15.45 3.57 7.24
C TYR A 66 15.87 2.13 7.57
N ALA A 67 17.14 1.75 7.43
CA ALA A 67 17.62 0.40 7.74
C ALA A 67 17.13 -0.09 9.11
N GLY A 68 16.67 -1.35 9.16
CA GLY A 68 16.09 -1.96 10.37
C GLY A 68 14.66 -1.51 10.70
N LYS A 69 14.05 -0.62 9.90
CA LYS A 69 12.62 -0.29 10.00
C LYS A 69 11.79 -1.18 9.09
N ARG A 70 10.52 -1.33 9.47
CA ARG A 70 9.50 -2.06 8.72
C ARG A 70 8.28 -1.20 8.50
N LEU A 71 7.70 -1.26 7.30
CA LEU A 71 6.43 -0.60 6.99
C LEU A 71 5.27 -1.30 7.72
N ALA A 72 4.29 -0.51 8.18
CA ALA A 72 3.08 -1.07 8.75
C ALA A 72 2.23 -1.72 7.64
N SER A 73 1.79 -2.96 7.86
CA SER A 73 0.87 -3.64 6.94
C SER A 73 -0.46 -2.89 6.86
N ALA A 74 -0.99 -2.78 5.63
CA ALA A 74 -2.34 -2.30 5.34
C ALA A 74 -3.25 -3.45 4.83
N ALA A 75 -2.94 -4.68 5.26
CA ALA A 75 -3.68 -5.89 4.87
C ALA A 75 -5.08 -6.01 5.51
N ASP A 76 -5.50 -5.03 6.33
CA ASP A 76 -6.86 -4.95 6.85
C ASP A 76 -7.88 -4.48 5.79
N GLY A 77 -7.42 -4.07 4.61
CA GLY A 77 -8.26 -3.82 3.44
C GLY A 77 -8.62 -5.09 2.66
N SER A 78 -9.86 -5.16 2.18
CA SER A 78 -10.29 -6.24 1.28
C SER A 78 -9.59 -6.13 -0.08
N GLN A 79 -8.95 -7.21 -0.51
CA GLN A 79 -8.43 -7.34 -1.87
C GLN A 79 -9.55 -7.86 -2.77
N LEU A 80 -9.87 -7.10 -3.81
CA LEU A 80 -10.91 -7.46 -4.77
C LEU A 80 -10.42 -7.20 -6.18
N TYR A 81 -10.81 -8.06 -7.12
CA TYR A 81 -10.78 -7.70 -8.53
C TYR A 81 -11.69 -6.48 -8.74
N TRP A 82 -11.28 -5.56 -9.61
CA TRP A 82 -12.03 -4.33 -9.86
C TRP A 82 -13.46 -4.61 -10.33
N ALA A 83 -13.69 -5.70 -11.09
CA ALA A 83 -15.04 -6.09 -11.51
C ALA A 83 -15.92 -6.54 -10.33
N ALA A 84 -15.34 -7.24 -9.34
CA ALA A 84 -16.05 -7.59 -8.12
C ALA A 84 -16.34 -6.35 -7.26
N TRP A 85 -15.41 -5.39 -7.21
CA TRP A 85 -15.61 -4.11 -6.54
C TRP A 85 -16.83 -3.35 -7.09
N LEU A 86 -17.04 -3.35 -8.41
CA LEU A 86 -18.18 -2.68 -9.04
C LEU A 86 -19.55 -3.24 -8.62
N GLN A 87 -19.62 -4.51 -8.21
CA GLN A 87 -20.88 -5.06 -7.68
C GLN A 87 -21.30 -4.40 -6.36
N PHE A 88 -20.34 -3.95 -5.56
CA PHE A 88 -20.57 -3.25 -4.29
C PHE A 88 -20.57 -1.72 -4.45
N HIS A 89 -19.93 -1.22 -5.50
CA HIS A 89 -19.69 0.21 -5.73
C HIS A 89 -19.94 0.58 -7.21
N PRO A 90 -21.19 0.49 -7.68
CA PRO A 90 -21.54 0.61 -9.10
C PRO A 90 -21.21 1.98 -9.70
N ASP A 91 -21.18 3.04 -8.88
CA ASP A 91 -20.90 4.41 -9.34
C ASP A 91 -19.39 4.68 -9.52
N THR A 92 -18.52 3.69 -9.32
CA THR A 92 -17.06 3.86 -9.48
C THR A 92 -16.72 4.09 -10.96
N THR A 93 -16.09 5.22 -11.27
CA THR A 93 -15.47 5.45 -12.57
C THR A 93 -14.13 4.71 -12.67
N VAL A 94 -13.99 3.84 -13.67
CA VAL A 94 -12.73 3.15 -13.97
C VAL A 94 -12.04 3.85 -15.14
N TYR A 95 -10.72 4.01 -15.06
CA TYR A 95 -9.89 4.66 -16.07
C TYR A 95 -8.90 3.64 -16.68
N GLY A 96 -8.62 3.72 -17.98
CA GLY A 96 -7.61 2.91 -18.67
C GLY A 96 -7.99 1.44 -18.90
N ILE A 97 -9.24 1.19 -19.30
CA ILE A 97 -9.76 -0.13 -19.72
C ILE A 97 -9.86 -0.25 -21.26
N ASP A 98 -9.59 0.85 -21.96
CA ASP A 98 -9.42 0.96 -23.41
C ASP A 98 -8.16 0.25 -23.93
#